data_AF-A0A351G141-F1
#
_entry.id   AF-A0A351G141-F1
#
_cell.length_a   1.000
_cell.length_b   1.000
_cell.length_c   1.000
_cell.angle_alpha   90.00
_cell.angle_beta   90.00
_cell.angle_gamma   90.00
#
_symmetry.space_group_name_H-M   'P 1'
#
loop_
_entity.id
_entity.type
_entity.pdbx_description
1 polymer ?
#
loop_
_entity_poly.entity_id
_entity_poly.type
_entity_poly.pdbx_seq_one_letter_code
_entity_poly.pdbx_strand_id
1 'polypeptide(L)' 'MKITDVNINGFGVWTDLAVSDLNGKMTVFYGPNEAGKTTLMQFMRAVLYGLTPERRSKYMPPVHGGKPGGSLCLSG' A
#
# COMPACT_ATOMS: atom_id res chain seq x y z
N MET A 1 -8.72 15.28 -6.18
CA MET A 1 -8.34 13.85 -6.20
C MET A 1 -8.35 13.32 -4.79
N LYS A 2 -9.23 12.37 -4.49
CA LYS A 2 -9.36 11.70 -3.18
C LYS A 2 -9.10 10.21 -3.36
N ILE A 3 -8.31 9.60 -2.48
CA ILE A 3 -8.12 8.14 -2.47
C ILE A 3 -9.29 7.53 -1.70
N THR A 4 -10.01 6.59 -2.32
CA THR A 4 -11.16 5.92 -1.71
C THR A 4 -10.80 4.52 -1.22
N ASP A 5 -9.94 3.82 -1.97
CA ASP A 5 -9.61 2.43 -1.70
C ASP A 5 -8.13 2.15 -1.98
N VAL A 6 -7.57 1.21 -1.21
CA VAL A 6 -6.22 0.68 -1.37
C VAL A 6 -6.32 -0.84 -1.46
N ASN A 7 -5.89 -1.40 -2.59
CA ASN A 7 -5.80 -2.85 -2.78
C ASN A 7 -4.34 -3.24 -3.01
N ILE A 8 -3.80 -4.12 -2.17
CA ILE A 8 -2.46 -4.67 -2.30
C ILE A 8 -2.57 -6.18 -2.56
N ASN A 9 -2.22 -6.62 -3.76
CA ASN A 9 -2.08 -8.05 -4.05
C ASN A 9 -0.80 -8.60 -3.43
N GLY A 10 0.30 -7.83 -3.50
CA GLY A 10 1.57 -8.19 -2.90
C GLY A 10 2.56 -7.01 -2.88
N PHE A 11 3.01 -6.60 -1.69
CA PHE A 11 4.02 -5.56 -1.50
C PHE A 11 4.62 -5.59 -0.09
N GLY A 12 5.92 -5.83 0.03
CA GLY A 12 6.59 -5.98 1.33
C GLY A 12 5.92 -7.07 2.17
N VAL A 13 5.46 -6.72 3.38
CA VAL A 13 4.76 -7.65 4.30
C VAL A 13 3.27 -7.83 3.99
N TRP A 14 2.72 -7.12 3.01
CA TRP A 14 1.29 -7.23 2.69
C TRP A 14 1.05 -8.16 1.51
N THR A 15 0.07 -9.04 1.68
CA THR A 15 -0.52 -9.91 0.65
C THR A 15 -2.03 -9.86 0.84
N ASP A 16 -2.77 -9.66 -0.25
CA ASP A 16 -4.24 -9.56 -0.29
C ASP A 16 -4.86 -8.59 0.76
N LEU A 17 -4.24 -7.42 0.93
CA LEU A 17 -4.81 -6.35 1.76
C LEU A 17 -5.82 -5.53 0.95
N ALA A 18 -7.05 -5.43 1.45
CA ALA A 18 -8.06 -4.51 0.94
C ALA A 18 -8.47 -3.53 2.04
N VAL A 19 -8.35 -2.23 1.74
CA VAL A 19 -8.86 -1.15 2.58
C VAL A 19 -9.81 -0.32 1.75
N SER A 20 -11.09 -0.35 2.10
CA SER A 20 -12.15 0.43 1.45
C SER A 20 -12.57 1.62 2.30
N ASP A 21 -13.40 2.48 1.71
CA ASP A 21 -14.14 3.54 2.42
C ASP A 21 -13.24 4.53 3.18
N LEU A 22 -12.07 4.84 2.61
CA LEU A 22 -11.17 5.83 3.16
C LEU A 22 -11.87 7.19 3.24
N ASN A 23 -11.88 7.77 4.43
CA ASN A 23 -12.56 9.04 4.68
C ASN A 23 -11.83 10.17 3.96
N GLY A 24 -12.57 10.94 3.16
CA GLY A 24 -12.04 12.08 2.40
C GLY A 24 -11.62 13.29 3.24
N LYS A 25 -11.85 13.29 4.56
CA LYS A 25 -11.35 14.31 5.50
C LYS A 25 -10.07 13.87 6.20
N MET A 26 -10.10 12.74 6.90
CA MET A 26 -8.96 12.19 7.64
C MET A 26 -9.10 10.68 7.83
N THR A 27 -8.03 9.94 7.54
CA THR A 27 -7.91 8.51 7.86
C THR A 27 -6.67 8.29 8.72
N VAL A 28 -6.79 7.48 9.78
CA VAL A 28 -5.68 7.14 10.69
C VAL A 28 -5.44 5.64 10.63
N PHE A 29 -4.21 5.25 10.24
CA PHE A 29 -3.73 3.87 10.32
C PHE A 29 -2.91 3.70 11.60
N TYR A 30 -3.35 2.83 12.50
CA TYR A 30 -2.70 2.57 13.79
C TYR A 30 -2.51 1.07 14.04
N GLY A 31 -1.63 0.72 14.96
CA GLY A 31 -1.31 -0.66 15.30
C GLY A 31 0.09 -0.80 15.90
N PRO A 32 0.49 -2.00 16.36
CA PRO A 32 1.79 -2.27 16.97
C PRO A 32 2.98 -1.94 16.07
N ASN A 33 4.18 -1.87 16.64
CA ASN A 33 5.41 -1.84 15.84
C ASN A 33 5.44 -3.01 14.86
N GLU A 34 6.02 -2.79 13.69
CA GLU A 34 6.15 -3.80 12.63
C GLU A 34 4.84 -4.31 12.00
N ALA A 35 3.67 -3.78 12.40
CA ALA A 35 2.37 -4.11 11.81
C ALA A 35 2.17 -3.64 10.34
N GLY A 36 3.23 -3.32 9.60
CA GLY A 36 3.14 -2.98 8.17
C GLY A 36 2.64 -1.57 7.83
N LYS A 37 2.44 -0.68 8.82
CA LYS A 37 1.99 0.71 8.61
C LYS A 37 2.90 1.51 7.65
N THR A 38 4.21 1.47 7.87
CA THR A 38 5.19 2.13 6.98
C THR A 38 5.17 1.50 5.58
N THR A 39 4.99 0.18 5.51
CA THR A 39 4.90 -0.55 4.23
C THR A 39 3.68 -0.11 3.43
N LEU A 40 2.53 0.08 4.07
CA LEU A 40 1.32 0.60 3.44
C LEU A 40 1.53 2.01 2.88
N MET A 41 2.14 2.92 3.66
CA MET A 41 2.47 4.27 3.18
C MET A 41 3.40 4.22 1.96
N GLN A 42 4.37 3.30 1.96
CA GLN A 42 5.34 3.17 0.87
C GLN A 42 4.72 2.54 -0.38
N PHE A 43 3.76 1.64 -0.23
CA PHE A 43 2.94 1.17 -1.34
C PHE A 43 2.22 2.34 -2.03
N MET A 44 1.51 3.18 -1.27
CA MET A 44 0.80 4.34 -1.84
C MET A 44 1.76 5.29 -2.59
N ARG A 45 2.93 5.58 -2.00
CA ARG A 45 3.96 6.40 -2.65
C ARG A 45 4.51 5.74 -3.91
N ALA A 46 4.63 4.43 -3.93
CA ALA A 46 5.14 3.69 -5.07
C ALA A 46 4.15 3.67 -6.24
N VAL A 47 2.84 3.59 -5.96
CA VAL A 47 1.79 3.71 -6.99
C VAL A 47 1.73 5.13 -7.55
N LEU A 48 1.77 6.16 -6.69
CA LEU A 48 1.61 7.55 -7.12
C LEU A 48 2.85 8.13 -7.80
N TYR A 49 4.05 7.73 -7.38
CA TYR A 49 5.30 8.36 -7.80
C TYR A 49 6.31 7.38 -8.41
N GLY A 50 5.89 6.13 -8.60
CA GLY A 50 6.74 5.09 -9.17
C GLY A 50 7.65 4.36 -8.16
N LEU A 51 8.24 3.30 -8.68
CA LEU A 51 9.06 2.35 -7.95
C LEU A 51 10.55 2.66 -8.19
N THR A 52 11.23 3.30 -7.24
CA THR A 52 12.69 3.49 -7.31
C THR A 52 13.41 2.14 -7.19
N PRO A 53 14.68 2.03 -7.62
CA PRO A 53 15.48 0.83 -7.40
C PRO A 53 15.53 0.39 -5.93
N GLU A 54 15.64 1.32 -4.97
CA GLU A 54 15.64 0.95 -3.55
C GLU A 54 14.28 0.48 -3.07
N ARG A 55 13.17 1.08 -3.54
CA ARG A 55 11.83 0.59 -3.23
C ARG A 55 11.60 -0.80 -3.82
N ARG A 56 12.09 -1.04 -5.03
CA ARG A 56 11.99 -2.34 -5.70
C ARG A 56 12.68 -3.41 -4.89
N SER A 57 13.95 -3.20 -4.51
CA SER A 57 14.71 -4.19 -3.76
C SER A 57 14.15 -4.42 -2.36
N LYS A 58 13.54 -3.41 -1.74
CA LYS A 58 13.01 -3.50 -0.37
C LYS A 58 11.63 -4.15 -0.29
N TYR A 59 10.75 -3.91 -1.25
CA TYR A 59 9.34 -4.33 -1.16
C TYR A 59 8.96 -5.42 -2.16
N MET A 60 9.85 -5.78 -3.08
CA MET A 60 9.64 -6.85 -4.07
C MET A 60 10.82 -7.86 -4.07
N PRO A 61 10.54 -9.16 -4.17
CA PRO A 61 9.21 -9.78 -4.13
C PRO A 61 8.55 -9.64 -2.75
N PRO A 62 7.21 -9.74 -2.65
CA PRO A 62 6.51 -9.70 -1.36
C PRO A 62 6.96 -10.83 -0.44
N VAL A 63 7.10 -10.53 0.85
CA VAL A 63 7.65 -11.44 1.89
C VAL A 63 6.76 -12.65 2.08
N HIS A 64 5.43 -12.48 2.01
CA HIS A 64 4.46 -13.55 2.20
C HIS A 64 3.87 -14.07 0.87
N GLY A 65 4.57 -13.82 -0.24
CA GLY A 65 4.11 -14.22 -1.58
C GLY A 65 2.95 -13.37 -2.08
N GLY A 66 2.26 -13.87 -3.11
CA GLY A 66 1.25 -13.12 -3.85
C GLY A 66 1.81 -12.40 -5.07
N LYS A 67 0.91 -11.95 -5.96
CA LYS A 67 1.29 -11.24 -7.18
C LYS A 67 1.79 -9.84 -6.83
N PRO A 68 3.03 -9.47 -7.18
CA PRO A 68 3.54 -8.12 -6.94
C PRO A 68 2.61 -7.05 -7.53
N GLY A 69 2.24 -6.07 -6.71
CA GLY A 69 1.43 -4.93 -7.13
C GLY A 69 0.12 -4.77 -6.38
N GLY A 70 -0.79 -4.05 -7.02
CA GLY A 70 -2.06 -3.61 -6.45
C GLY A 70 -2.56 -2.34 -7.14
N SER A 71 -3.56 -1.70 -6.57
CA SER A 71 -4.18 -0.49 -7.12
C SER A 71 -4.63 0.48 -6.02
N LEU A 72 -4.74 1.75 -6.41
CA LEU A 72 -5.43 2.78 -5.64
C LEU A 72 -6.67 3.19 -6.44
N CYS A 73 -7.83 3.26 -5.79
CA CYS A 73 -9.03 3.86 -6.37
C CYS A 73 -9.10 5.33 -6.00
N LEU A 74 -9.48 6.15 -6.97
CA LEU A 74 -9.54 7.60 -6.85
C LEU A 74 -10.94 8.10 -7.19
N SER A 75 -11.40 9.12 -6.46
CA SER A 75 -12.61 9.88 -6.78
C SER A 75 -12.32 11.38 -6.94
N GLY A 76 -13.20 12.04 -7.70
CA GLY A 76 -13.23 13.48 -7.95
C GLY A 76 -14.39 14.13 -7.21
#